data_AF-A0A1F8ZW68-F1
#
_entry.id   AF-A0A1F8ZW68-F1
#
_cell.length_a   1.000
_cell.length_b   1.000
_cell.length_c   1.000
_cell.angle_alpha   90.00
_cell.angle_beta   90.00
_cell.angle_gamma   90.00
#
_symmetry.space_group_name_H-M   'P 1'
#
loop_
_entity.id
_entity.type
_entity.pdbx_description
1 polymer ?
#
loop_
_entity_poly.entity_id
_entity_poly.type
_entity_poly.pdbx_seq_one_letter_code
_entity_poly.pdbx_strand_id
1 'polypeptide(L)'
;MAKLNETINQGKNSLSDILLGDPGNYSLENRIFNAVFLIGAITEIIGILRSTLLGVPGIQTVAFVILFVIALTAYWLSRVLKISLLINKFVIITFLCLLSLFWLYSGGLMGSAPYIFFILLVATVVVIPKGSKLFFVLLELLVICILLIIERFAPSSIVYYDSPNQQFYDLVISLFLSTILVVTTVHIVFMQYAWEKESKEKLLAQVIQDKEAIEKAYLEIKQLRGIIPICADCKKIRNDKGYWEQVEQYISDHSQAEFTHSICPNCAKKMLDQET
;
A
#
# COMPACT_ATOMS: atom_id res chain seq x y z
N MET A 1 -8.95 19.70 17.14
CA MET A 1 -8.24 20.14 15.91
C MET A 1 -6.75 20.30 16.15
N ALA A 2 -6.28 21.15 17.08
CA ALA A 2 -4.83 21.34 17.32
C ALA A 2 -4.10 20.09 17.86
N LYS A 3 -4.72 19.33 18.79
CA LYS A 3 -4.16 18.07 19.31
C LYS A 3 -4.20 16.88 18.33
N LEU A 4 -4.94 16.98 17.23
CA LEU A 4 -4.97 15.94 16.19
C LEU A 4 -3.75 16.03 15.26
N ASN A 5 -3.19 17.23 15.11
CA ASN A 5 -2.00 17.48 14.29
C ASN A 5 -0.69 17.11 15.01
N GLU A 6 -0.67 17.08 16.34
CA GLU A 6 0.53 16.70 17.11
C GLU A 6 0.78 15.19 17.11
N THR A 7 -0.26 14.36 17.17
CA THR A 7 -0.11 12.90 17.17
C THR A 7 0.23 12.34 15.79
N ILE A 8 -0.15 13.03 14.71
CA ILE A 8 0.25 12.69 13.33
C ILE A 8 1.71 13.12 13.06
N ASN A 9 2.22 14.13 13.78
CA ASN A 9 3.56 14.67 13.55
C ASN A 9 4.72 13.89 14.23
N GLN A 10 4.44 12.89 15.08
CA GLN A 10 5.51 12.09 15.71
C GLN A 10 6.16 11.04 14.78
N GLY A 11 5.73 10.95 13.52
CA GLY A 11 6.37 10.14 12.47
C GLY A 11 7.13 10.94 11.41
N LYS A 12 7.19 12.27 11.47
CA LYS A 12 7.87 13.07 10.45
C LYS A 12 9.38 13.06 10.63
N ASN A 13 10.07 12.43 9.69
CA ASN A 13 11.53 12.41 9.48
C ASN A 13 12.28 11.18 10.01
N SER A 14 11.68 9.99 9.90
CA SER A 14 12.51 8.79 9.86
C SER A 14 13.40 8.83 8.60
N LEU A 15 14.67 8.41 8.73
CA LEU A 15 15.57 8.19 7.58
C LEU A 15 14.92 7.35 6.48
N SER A 16 14.01 6.43 6.85
CA SER A 16 13.22 5.63 5.92
C SER A 16 12.29 6.46 5.03
N ASP A 17 11.69 7.54 5.55
CA ASP A 17 10.71 8.31 4.80
C ASP A 17 11.40 9.24 3.79
N ILE A 18 12.58 9.73 4.16
CA ILE A 18 13.45 10.51 3.27
C ILE A 18 13.88 9.64 2.09
N LEU A 19 14.41 8.44 2.37
CA LEU A 19 14.96 7.54 1.35
C LEU A 19 13.88 6.81 0.54
N LEU A 20 12.87 6.24 1.19
CA LEU A 20 11.89 5.37 0.54
C LEU A 20 10.65 6.12 0.05
N GLY A 21 10.28 7.20 0.73
CA GLY A 21 9.12 8.03 0.42
C GLY A 21 8.12 8.06 1.57
N ASP A 22 7.58 9.25 1.82
CA ASP A 22 6.53 9.47 2.80
C ASP A 22 5.25 8.71 2.39
N PRO A 23 4.68 7.88 3.27
CA PRO A 23 3.41 7.21 3.02
C PRO A 23 2.25 8.10 2.59
N GLY A 24 2.24 9.39 2.93
CA GLY A 24 1.20 10.32 2.49
C GLY A 24 1.27 10.65 0.99
N ASN A 25 2.45 10.53 0.37
CA ASN A 25 2.72 10.98 -1.00
C ASN A 25 3.09 9.87 -1.99
N TYR A 26 3.43 8.68 -1.48
CA TYR A 26 3.88 7.52 -2.24
C TYR A 26 3.09 6.28 -1.84
N SER A 27 2.63 5.50 -2.83
CA SER A 27 1.98 4.22 -2.58
C SER A 27 2.95 3.21 -1.95
N LEU A 28 2.43 2.14 -1.34
CA LEU A 28 3.24 1.05 -0.81
C LEU A 28 4.19 0.50 -1.89
N GLU A 29 3.67 0.24 -3.09
CA GLU A 29 4.45 -0.31 -4.20
C GLU A 29 5.62 0.62 -4.59
N ASN A 30 5.40 1.94 -4.59
CA ASN A 30 6.46 2.92 -4.85
C ASN A 30 7.55 2.87 -3.77
N ARG A 31 7.17 2.76 -2.49
CA ARG A 31 8.11 2.73 -1.37
C ARG A 31 8.92 1.43 -1.35
N ILE A 32 8.28 0.31 -1.65
CA ILE A 32 8.92 -1.00 -1.84
C ILE A 32 9.90 -0.93 -3.02
N PHE A 33 9.46 -0.40 -4.16
CA PHE A 33 10.28 -0.21 -5.35
C PHE A 33 11.54 0.59 -5.02
N ASN A 34 11.39 1.74 -4.36
CA ASN A 34 12.52 2.60 -4.01
C ASN A 34 13.51 1.88 -3.08
N ALA A 35 13.03 1.09 -2.14
CA ALA A 35 13.89 0.30 -1.24
C ALA A 35 14.72 -0.73 -2.02
N VAL A 36 14.04 -1.55 -2.84
CA VAL A 36 14.70 -2.62 -3.61
C VAL A 36 15.75 -2.05 -4.55
N PHE A 37 15.44 -0.97 -5.27
CA PHE A 37 16.38 -0.35 -6.20
C PHE A 37 17.54 0.38 -5.54
N LEU A 38 17.32 1.01 -4.38
CA LEU A 38 18.40 1.64 -3.63
C LEU A 38 19.39 0.61 -3.08
N ILE A 39 18.89 -0.49 -2.50
CA ILE A 39 19.73 -1.56 -1.96
C ILE A 39 20.43 -2.32 -3.11
N GLY A 40 19.71 -2.54 -4.22
CA GLY A 40 20.28 -3.09 -5.45
C GLY A 40 21.47 -2.24 -5.92
N ALA A 41 21.29 -0.93 -6.06
CA ALA A 41 22.37 -0.01 -6.46
C ALA A 41 23.58 -0.07 -5.52
N ILE A 42 23.38 -0.18 -4.20
CA ILE A 42 24.48 -0.35 -3.24
C ILE A 42 25.20 -1.69 -3.45
N THR A 43 24.45 -2.75 -3.75
CA THR A 43 25.01 -4.08 -4.01
C THR A 43 25.82 -4.11 -5.31
N GLU A 44 25.39 -3.37 -6.33
CA GLU A 44 26.12 -3.24 -7.60
C GLU A 44 27.50 -2.59 -7.42
N ILE A 45 27.68 -1.69 -6.45
CA ILE A 45 29.01 -1.13 -6.12
C ILE A 45 29.97 -2.25 -5.72
N ILE A 46 29.50 -3.21 -4.93
CA ILE A 46 30.29 -4.37 -4.53
C ILE A 46 30.59 -5.26 -5.76
N GLY A 47 29.62 -5.41 -6.67
CA GLY A 47 29.81 -6.11 -7.95
C GLY A 47 30.90 -5.47 -8.82
N ILE A 48 30.91 -4.14 -8.95
CA ILE A 48 31.92 -3.39 -9.70
C ILE A 48 33.31 -3.55 -9.05
N LEU A 49 33.40 -3.41 -7.72
CA LEU A 49 34.66 -3.60 -6.98
C LEU A 49 35.18 -5.04 -7.11
N ARG A 50 34.31 -6.03 -7.00
CA ARG A 50 34.65 -7.45 -7.21
C ARG A 50 35.18 -7.67 -8.62
N SER A 51 34.53 -7.08 -9.62
CA SER A 51 34.88 -7.24 -11.03
C SER A 51 36.28 -6.69 -11.32
N THR A 52 36.65 -5.56 -10.72
CA THR A 52 38.00 -4.99 -10.88
C THR A 52 39.07 -5.74 -10.08
N LEU A 53 38.74 -6.22 -8.88
CA LEU A 53 39.68 -6.95 -8.00
C LEU A 53 40.01 -8.37 -8.50
N LEU A 54 39.04 -9.08 -9.07
CA LEU A 54 39.22 -10.46 -9.57
C LEU A 54 39.80 -10.53 -10.99
N GLY A 55 40.03 -9.38 -11.64
CA GLY A 55 40.60 -9.32 -13.00
C GLY A 55 39.71 -9.96 -14.07
N VAL A 56 38.39 -10.05 -13.84
CA VAL A 56 37.43 -10.62 -14.81
C VAL A 56 37.35 -9.79 -16.09
N PRO A 57 36.86 -10.37 -17.21
CA PRO A 57 36.71 -9.68 -18.47
C PRO A 57 35.97 -8.34 -18.32
N GLY A 58 36.51 -7.27 -18.93
CA GLY A 58 35.96 -5.92 -18.82
C GLY A 58 34.48 -5.78 -19.20
N ILE A 59 33.96 -6.71 -20.01
CA ILE A 59 32.54 -6.77 -20.38
C ILE A 59 31.62 -6.96 -19.16
N GLN A 60 32.05 -7.70 -18.13
CA GLN A 60 31.28 -7.90 -16.90
C GLN A 60 31.24 -6.62 -16.07
N THR A 61 32.37 -5.92 -15.95
CA THR A 61 32.42 -4.61 -15.27
C THR A 61 31.49 -3.61 -15.95
N VAL A 62 31.48 -3.57 -17.29
CA VAL A 62 30.56 -2.72 -18.05
C VAL A 62 29.10 -3.07 -17.77
N ALA A 63 28.76 -4.37 -17.73
CA ALA A 63 27.40 -4.80 -17.40
C ALA A 63 26.95 -4.34 -16.00
N PHE A 64 27.80 -4.49 -14.98
CA PHE A 64 27.49 -4.01 -13.62
C PHE A 64 27.35 -2.49 -13.54
N VAL A 65 28.18 -1.74 -14.27
CA VAL A 65 28.03 -0.27 -14.35
C VAL A 65 26.71 0.11 -15.03
N ILE A 66 26.31 -0.60 -16.09
CA ILE A 66 25.03 -0.37 -16.76
C ILE A 66 23.87 -0.67 -15.79
N LEU A 67 23.91 -1.79 -15.07
CA LEU A 67 22.90 -2.15 -14.07
C LEU A 67 22.80 -1.11 -12.95
N PHE A 68 23.94 -0.63 -12.44
CA PHE A 68 23.99 0.43 -11.44
C PHE A 68 23.32 1.73 -11.93
N VAL A 69 23.65 2.17 -13.16
CA VAL A 69 23.06 3.37 -13.76
C VAL A 69 21.55 3.20 -13.95
N ILE A 70 21.10 2.03 -14.43
CA ILE A 70 19.67 1.74 -14.59
C ILE A 70 18.97 1.77 -13.23
N ALA A 71 19.56 1.15 -12.20
CA ALA A 71 18.96 1.09 -10.87
C ALA A 71 18.83 2.49 -10.25
N LEU A 72 19.87 3.32 -10.34
CA LEU A 72 19.82 4.70 -9.88
C LEU A 72 18.84 5.57 -10.67
N THR A 73 18.82 5.42 -12.00
CA THR A 73 17.89 6.16 -12.87
C THR A 73 16.46 5.77 -12.56
N ALA A 74 16.18 4.48 -12.37
CA ALA A 74 14.87 3.97 -12.01
C ALA A 74 14.42 4.49 -10.63
N TYR A 75 15.33 4.47 -9.64
CA TYR A 75 15.10 5.07 -8.33
C TYR A 75 14.78 6.57 -8.43
N TRP A 76 15.60 7.33 -9.17
CA TRP A 76 15.41 8.76 -9.36
C TRP A 76 14.09 9.09 -10.06
N LEU A 77 13.76 8.39 -11.14
CA LEU A 77 12.50 8.55 -11.87
C LEU A 77 11.29 8.20 -10.98
N SER A 78 11.37 7.13 -10.20
CA SER A 78 10.32 6.76 -9.23
C SER A 78 10.12 7.86 -8.18
N ARG A 79 11.20 8.47 -7.70
CA ARG A 79 11.16 9.55 -6.71
C ARG A 79 10.56 10.84 -7.26
N VAL A 80 10.97 11.27 -8.46
CA VAL A 80 10.59 12.57 -9.03
C VAL A 80 9.26 12.51 -9.78
N LEU A 81 9.07 11.48 -10.61
CA LEU A 81 7.92 11.38 -11.52
C LEU A 81 6.81 10.44 -11.01
N LYS A 82 7.04 9.67 -9.94
CA LYS A 82 6.06 8.75 -9.32
C LYS A 82 5.49 7.67 -10.27
N ILE A 83 6.19 7.36 -11.38
CA ILE A 83 5.77 6.39 -12.42
C ILE A 83 6.33 4.97 -12.22
N SER A 84 6.52 4.52 -10.97
CA SER A 84 7.19 3.24 -10.67
C SER A 84 6.53 2.01 -11.34
N LEU A 85 5.19 2.02 -11.48
CA LEU A 85 4.38 0.92 -12.02
C LEU A 85 4.57 0.68 -13.52
N LEU A 86 5.04 1.68 -14.25
CA LEU A 86 5.39 1.55 -15.67
C LEU A 86 6.87 1.16 -15.78
N ILE A 87 7.73 1.85 -15.04
CA ILE A 87 9.18 1.64 -15.07
C ILE A 87 9.56 0.22 -14.64
N ASN A 88 8.92 -0.33 -13.61
CA ASN A 88 9.28 -1.64 -13.07
C ASN A 88 9.24 -2.77 -14.11
N LYS A 89 8.26 -2.76 -15.04
CA LYS A 89 8.16 -3.75 -16.11
C LYS A 89 9.33 -3.67 -17.07
N PHE A 90 9.66 -2.45 -17.52
CA PHE A 90 10.79 -2.23 -18.42
C PHE A 90 12.11 -2.62 -17.75
N VAL A 91 12.28 -2.23 -16.49
CA VAL A 91 13.51 -2.51 -15.76
C VAL A 91 13.71 -4.00 -15.55
N ILE A 92 12.67 -4.77 -15.19
CA ILE A 92 12.81 -6.23 -15.07
C ILE A 92 13.21 -6.87 -16.40
N ILE A 93 12.63 -6.44 -17.53
CA ILE A 93 13.02 -6.95 -18.85
C ILE A 93 14.49 -6.63 -19.13
N THR A 94 14.94 -5.40 -18.84
CA THR A 94 16.33 -5.00 -19.02
C THR A 94 17.27 -5.83 -18.13
N PHE A 95 16.91 -6.04 -16.86
CA PHE A 95 17.66 -6.92 -15.95
C PHE A 95 17.72 -8.35 -16.47
N LEU A 96 16.61 -8.93 -16.94
CA LEU A 96 16.60 -10.27 -17.53
C LEU A 96 17.55 -10.39 -18.72
N CYS A 97 17.56 -9.40 -19.63
CA CYS A 97 18.49 -9.40 -20.76
C CYS A 97 19.95 -9.32 -20.31
N LEU A 98 20.27 -8.44 -19.36
CA LEU A 98 21.63 -8.27 -18.85
C LEU A 98 22.10 -9.48 -18.04
N LEU A 99 21.23 -10.10 -17.24
CA LEU A 99 21.54 -11.32 -16.50
C LEU A 99 21.68 -12.54 -17.43
N SER A 100 20.96 -12.57 -18.55
CA SER A 100 21.15 -13.60 -19.57
C SER A 100 22.55 -13.51 -20.19
N LEU A 101 23.04 -12.29 -20.46
CA LEU A 101 24.42 -12.09 -20.88
C LEU A 101 25.39 -12.49 -19.75
N PHE A 102 25.12 -12.07 -18.52
CA PHE A 102 25.95 -12.41 -17.36
C PHE A 102 26.10 -13.93 -17.17
N TRP A 103 25.02 -14.70 -17.38
CA TRP A 103 25.04 -16.17 -17.35
C TRP A 103 26.08 -16.75 -18.31
N LEU A 104 26.10 -16.27 -19.56
CA LEU A 104 27.01 -16.76 -20.61
C LEU A 104 28.48 -16.42 -20.31
N TYR A 105 28.74 -15.30 -19.64
CA TYR A 105 30.11 -14.83 -19.38
C TYR A 105 30.65 -15.19 -17.98
N SER A 106 29.85 -15.80 -17.12
CA SER A 106 30.20 -16.03 -15.71
C SER A 106 29.99 -17.49 -15.30
N GLY A 107 30.38 -18.43 -16.16
CA GLY A 107 30.36 -19.87 -15.85
C GLY A 107 28.98 -20.52 -15.75
N GLY A 108 27.92 -19.85 -16.23
CA GLY A 108 26.56 -20.40 -16.31
C GLY A 108 26.05 -20.94 -14.97
N LEU A 109 25.57 -22.18 -14.98
CA LEU A 109 25.05 -22.86 -13.79
C LEU A 109 26.11 -23.08 -12.71
N MET A 110 27.38 -23.24 -13.09
CA MET A 110 28.50 -23.46 -12.17
C MET A 110 29.06 -22.16 -11.58
N GLY A 111 28.56 -21.01 -12.03
CA GLY A 111 28.98 -19.70 -11.56
C GLY A 111 27.98 -19.00 -10.65
N SER A 112 28.12 -17.68 -10.52
CA SER A 112 27.29 -16.89 -9.61
C SER A 112 25.93 -16.45 -10.17
N ALA A 113 25.68 -16.66 -11.46
CA ALA A 113 24.44 -16.23 -12.13
C ALA A 113 23.15 -16.75 -11.46
N PRO A 114 23.04 -18.02 -11.02
CA PRO A 114 21.83 -18.52 -10.37
C PRO A 114 21.42 -17.76 -9.11
N TYR A 115 22.39 -17.28 -8.31
CA TYR A 115 22.09 -16.49 -7.11
C TYR A 115 21.44 -15.15 -7.47
N ILE A 116 21.90 -14.51 -8.55
CA ILE A 116 21.38 -13.21 -8.99
C ILE A 116 20.01 -13.37 -9.65
N PHE A 117 19.77 -14.46 -10.38
CA PHE A 117 18.42 -14.81 -10.85
C PHE A 117 17.45 -15.03 -9.69
N PHE A 118 17.87 -15.70 -8.61
CA PHE A 118 17.00 -15.87 -7.44
C PHE A 118 16.65 -14.54 -6.77
N ILE A 119 17.60 -13.61 -6.69
CA ILE A 119 17.34 -12.23 -6.22
C ILE A 119 16.32 -11.54 -7.13
N LEU A 120 16.52 -11.62 -8.45
CA LEU A 120 15.61 -10.98 -9.41
C LEU A 120 14.20 -11.56 -9.29
N LEU A 121 14.05 -12.87 -9.09
CA LEU A 121 12.77 -13.52 -8.85
C LEU A 121 12.07 -12.95 -7.60
N VAL A 122 12.79 -12.81 -6.49
CA VAL A 122 12.25 -12.19 -5.26
C VAL A 122 11.85 -10.74 -5.53
N ALA A 123 12.70 -9.97 -6.22
CA ALA A 123 12.39 -8.59 -6.59
C ALA A 123 11.15 -8.50 -7.49
N THR A 124 11.01 -9.39 -8.49
CA THR A 124 9.84 -9.50 -9.37
C THR A 124 8.57 -9.74 -8.57
N VAL A 125 8.59 -10.69 -7.63
CA VAL A 125 7.42 -11.01 -6.79
C VAL A 125 7.03 -9.85 -5.88
N VAL A 126 8.01 -9.10 -5.37
CA VAL A 126 7.83 -7.99 -4.45
C VAL A 126 7.35 -6.73 -5.17
N VAL A 127 7.95 -6.41 -6.31
CA VAL A 127 7.77 -5.13 -7.00
C VAL A 127 6.62 -5.15 -8.01
N ILE A 128 6.35 -6.29 -8.65
CA ILE A 128 5.32 -6.35 -9.71
C ILE A 128 3.92 -6.52 -9.12
N PRO A 129 2.94 -5.70 -9.54
CA PRO A 129 1.56 -5.80 -9.06
C PRO A 129 0.91 -7.12 -9.48
N LYS A 130 -0.10 -7.56 -8.72
CA LYS A 130 -0.76 -8.87 -8.88
C LYS A 130 -1.21 -9.17 -10.32
N GLY A 131 -1.70 -8.16 -11.06
CA GLY A 131 -2.24 -8.35 -12.40
C GLY A 131 -1.24 -8.83 -13.47
N SER A 132 0.05 -8.49 -13.36
CA SER A 132 1.09 -8.93 -14.31
C SER A 132 2.17 -9.84 -13.69
N LYS A 133 2.12 -10.07 -12.38
CA LYS A 133 3.17 -10.80 -11.64
C LYS A 133 3.44 -12.19 -12.19
N LEU A 134 2.38 -12.97 -12.42
CA LEU A 134 2.53 -14.34 -12.90
C LEU A 134 3.24 -14.40 -14.26
N PHE A 135 2.92 -13.46 -15.16
CA PHE A 135 3.58 -13.37 -16.46
C PHE A 135 5.10 -13.18 -16.34
N PHE A 136 5.56 -12.24 -15.50
CA PHE A 136 6.99 -11.98 -15.32
C PHE A 136 7.73 -13.11 -14.62
N VAL A 137 7.11 -13.76 -13.64
CA VAL A 137 7.68 -14.96 -12.99
C VAL A 137 7.85 -16.09 -14.01
N LEU A 138 6.81 -16.35 -14.84
CA LEU A 138 6.90 -17.37 -15.87
C LEU A 138 7.91 -17.01 -16.97
N LEU A 139 8.01 -15.73 -17.34
CA LEU A 139 9.01 -15.25 -18.29
C LEU A 139 10.44 -15.48 -17.77
N GLU A 140 10.70 -15.17 -16.51
CA GLU A 140 12.00 -15.37 -15.87
C GLU A 140 12.36 -16.86 -15.80
N LEU A 141 11.43 -17.72 -15.38
CA LEU A 141 11.63 -19.17 -15.38
C LEU A 141 11.86 -19.71 -16.80
N LEU A 142 11.13 -19.20 -17.79
CA LEU A 142 11.32 -19.57 -19.20
C LEU A 142 12.72 -19.19 -19.69
N VAL A 143 13.20 -17.98 -19.36
CA VAL A 143 14.56 -17.54 -19.70
C VAL A 143 15.61 -18.45 -19.07
N ILE A 144 15.46 -18.79 -17.78
CA ILE A 144 16.36 -19.74 -17.10
C ILE A 144 16.35 -21.10 -17.81
N CYS A 145 15.17 -21.63 -18.16
CA CYS A 145 15.05 -22.88 -18.91
C CYS A 145 15.77 -22.81 -20.27
N ILE A 146 15.61 -21.71 -21.01
CA ILE A 146 16.29 -21.50 -22.30
C ILE A 146 17.81 -21.46 -22.11
N LEU A 147 18.31 -20.74 -21.10
CA LEU A 147 19.74 -20.66 -20.80
C LEU A 147 20.33 -22.02 -20.44
N LEU A 148 19.61 -22.83 -19.65
CA LEU A 148 20.01 -24.20 -19.32
C LEU A 148 20.04 -25.12 -20.55
N ILE A 149 19.11 -24.95 -21.48
CA ILE A 149 19.13 -25.69 -22.75
C ILE A 149 20.34 -25.25 -23.58
N ILE A 150 20.62 -23.94 -23.69
CA ILE A 150 21.80 -23.43 -24.41
C ILE A 150 23.08 -23.98 -23.77
N GLU A 151 23.20 -23.94 -22.44
CA GLU A 151 24.34 -24.47 -21.69
C GLU A 151 24.58 -25.96 -21.98
N ARG A 152 23.50 -26.75 -22.04
CA ARG A 152 23.57 -28.19 -22.29
C ARG A 152 23.97 -28.53 -23.73
N PHE A 153 23.47 -27.80 -24.72
CA PHE A 153 23.62 -28.15 -26.15
C PHE A 153 24.72 -27.35 -26.87
N ALA A 154 25.11 -26.20 -26.34
CA ALA A 154 26.15 -25.33 -26.87
C ALA A 154 27.10 -24.87 -25.75
N PRO A 155 27.86 -25.79 -25.14
CA PRO A 155 28.75 -25.47 -24.01
C PRO A 155 29.86 -24.49 -24.38
N SER A 156 30.21 -24.38 -25.66
CA SER A 156 31.18 -23.39 -26.18
C SER A 156 30.69 -21.93 -26.08
N SER A 157 29.39 -21.71 -25.88
CA SER A 157 28.83 -20.37 -25.68
C SER A 157 29.06 -19.83 -24.28
N ILE A 158 29.53 -20.66 -23.34
CA ILE A 158 29.78 -20.26 -21.95
C ILE A 158 31.26 -20.04 -21.74
N VAL A 159 31.58 -18.86 -21.20
CA VAL A 159 32.92 -18.51 -20.74
C VAL A 159 33.02 -18.92 -19.26
N TYR A 160 33.87 -19.91 -19.00
CA TYR A 160 34.18 -20.38 -17.65
C TYR A 160 35.31 -19.55 -17.02
N TYR A 161 35.44 -19.64 -15.70
CA TYR A 161 36.50 -18.97 -14.94
C TYR A 161 37.88 -19.51 -15.32
N ASP A 162 38.88 -18.62 -15.33
CA ASP A 162 40.26 -18.98 -15.64
C ASP A 162 40.93 -19.79 -14.51
N SER A 163 40.45 -19.62 -13.26
CA SER A 163 41.03 -20.26 -12.07
C SER A 163 39.96 -20.78 -11.09
N PRO A 164 40.17 -21.95 -10.44
CA PRO A 164 39.30 -22.43 -9.37
C PRO A 164 39.16 -21.46 -8.20
N ASN A 165 40.22 -20.70 -7.89
CA ASN A 165 40.18 -19.70 -6.81
C ASN A 165 39.26 -18.53 -7.16
N GLN A 166 39.27 -18.09 -8.42
CA GLN A 166 38.40 -17.02 -8.91
C GLN A 166 36.92 -17.44 -8.82
N GLN A 167 36.61 -18.67 -9.25
CA GLN A 167 35.27 -19.24 -9.10
C GLN A 167 34.86 -19.33 -7.63
N PHE A 168 35.74 -19.82 -6.75
CA PHE A 168 35.46 -19.94 -5.32
C PHE A 168 35.09 -18.59 -4.69
N TYR A 169 35.91 -17.55 -4.90
CA TYR A 169 35.62 -16.22 -4.37
C TYR A 169 34.34 -15.62 -4.96
N ASP A 170 34.10 -15.80 -6.26
CA ASP A 170 32.89 -15.32 -6.91
C ASP A 170 31.62 -15.93 -6.29
N LEU A 171 31.60 -17.25 -6.12
CA LEU A 171 30.50 -17.99 -5.50
C LEU A 171 30.28 -17.58 -4.04
N VAL A 172 31.35 -17.51 -3.24
CA VAL A 172 31.26 -17.11 -1.82
C VAL A 172 30.69 -15.70 -1.70
N ILE A 173 31.24 -14.74 -2.44
CA ILE A 173 30.77 -13.35 -2.40
C ILE A 173 29.30 -13.26 -2.85
N SER A 174 28.93 -13.90 -3.95
CA SER A 174 27.55 -13.87 -4.47
C SER A 174 26.56 -14.56 -3.53
N LEU A 175 26.95 -15.63 -2.84
CA LEU A 175 26.11 -16.29 -1.84
C LEU A 175 25.81 -15.36 -0.66
N PHE A 176 26.85 -14.73 -0.08
CA PHE A 176 26.66 -13.80 1.05
C PHE A 176 25.86 -12.57 0.63
N LEU A 177 26.17 -11.96 -0.52
CA LEU A 177 25.46 -10.79 -1.02
C LEU A 177 23.99 -11.09 -1.31
N SER A 178 23.70 -12.20 -1.98
CA SER A 178 22.32 -12.59 -2.28
C SER A 178 21.51 -12.88 -1.02
N THR A 179 22.11 -13.55 -0.03
CA THR A 179 21.46 -13.80 1.27
C THR A 179 21.14 -12.50 2.00
N ILE A 180 22.10 -11.57 2.08
CA ILE A 180 21.90 -10.25 2.73
C ILE A 180 20.81 -9.47 2.00
N LEU A 181 20.85 -9.45 0.66
CA LEU A 181 19.88 -8.70 -0.16
C LEU A 181 18.46 -9.25 -0.02
N VAL A 182 18.30 -10.57 0.00
CA VAL A 182 16.98 -11.21 0.20
C VAL A 182 16.47 -10.94 1.61
N VAL A 183 17.29 -11.13 2.65
CA VAL A 183 16.88 -10.89 4.04
C VAL A 183 16.48 -9.43 4.26
N THR A 184 17.28 -8.48 3.79
CA THR A 184 17.01 -7.05 3.93
C THR A 184 15.76 -6.62 3.14
N THR A 185 15.61 -7.09 1.90
CA THR A 185 14.41 -6.83 1.09
C THR A 185 13.15 -7.35 1.78
N VAL A 186 13.18 -8.61 2.22
CA VAL A 186 12.04 -9.25 2.89
C VAL A 186 11.70 -8.53 4.19
N HIS A 187 12.71 -8.18 5.01
CA HIS A 187 12.52 -7.41 6.23
C HIS A 187 11.82 -6.06 5.96
N ILE A 188 12.29 -5.31 4.97
CA ILE A 188 11.69 -4.02 4.61
C ILE A 188 10.25 -4.17 4.14
N VAL A 189 9.97 -5.18 3.30
CA VAL A 189 8.61 -5.46 2.83
C VAL A 189 7.69 -5.78 4.00
N PHE A 190 8.13 -6.64 4.94
CA PHE A 190 7.34 -6.96 6.14
C PHE A 190 7.10 -5.73 7.02
N MET A 191 8.12 -4.89 7.23
CA MET A 191 7.96 -3.66 8.01
C MET A 191 6.99 -2.68 7.34
N GLN A 192 7.08 -2.49 6.02
CA GLN A 192 6.17 -1.59 5.30
C GLN A 192 4.73 -2.13 5.30
N TYR A 193 4.55 -3.44 5.13
CA TYR A 193 3.25 -4.08 5.20
C TYR A 193 2.62 -3.97 6.59
N ALA A 194 3.40 -4.22 7.64
CA ALA A 194 2.96 -4.08 9.03
C ALA A 194 2.50 -2.64 9.33
N TRP A 195 3.27 -1.65 8.88
CA TRP A 195 2.94 -0.24 9.04
C TRP A 195 1.63 0.15 8.34
N GLU A 196 1.40 -0.35 7.12
CA GLU A 196 0.16 -0.06 6.39
C GLU A 196 -1.06 -0.72 7.04
N LYS A 197 -0.89 -1.95 7.55
CA LYS A 197 -1.95 -2.65 8.29
C LYS A 197 -2.35 -1.87 9.55
N GLU A 198 -1.38 -1.47 10.37
CA GLU A 198 -1.64 -0.70 11.60
C GLU A 198 -2.31 0.66 11.27
N SER A 199 -1.87 1.32 10.20
CA SER A 199 -2.46 2.59 9.76
C SER A 199 -3.93 2.45 9.33
N LYS A 200 -4.26 1.35 8.63
CA LYS A 200 -5.64 1.03 8.25
C LYS A 200 -6.51 0.69 9.46
N GLU A 201 -5.98 -0.04 10.44
CA GLU A 201 -6.70 -0.37 11.68
C GLU A 201 -7.02 0.89 12.50
N LYS A 202 -6.08 1.82 12.63
CA LYS A 202 -6.31 3.12 13.29
C LYS A 202 -7.37 3.95 12.56
N LEU A 203 -7.30 4.02 11.23
CA LEU A 203 -8.29 4.72 10.42
C LEU A 203 -9.69 4.09 10.58
N LEU A 204 -9.78 2.76 10.58
CA LEU A 204 -11.03 2.05 10.77
C LEU A 204 -11.62 2.29 12.16
N ALA A 205 -10.79 2.26 13.20
CA ALA A 205 -11.21 2.58 14.57
C ALA A 205 -11.76 4.01 14.67
N GLN A 206 -11.10 4.98 14.02
CA GLN A 206 -11.58 6.37 13.97
C GLN A 206 -12.92 6.48 13.25
N VAL A 207 -13.09 5.82 12.10
CA VAL A 207 -14.36 5.84 11.34
C VAL A 207 -15.50 5.23 12.15
N ILE A 208 -15.24 4.16 12.91
CA ILE A 208 -16.23 3.55 13.81
C ILE A 208 -16.61 4.52 14.93
N GLN A 209 -15.62 5.17 15.57
CA GLN A 209 -15.87 6.14 16.63
C GLN A 209 -16.67 7.36 16.14
N ASP A 210 -16.32 7.89 14.96
CA ASP A 210 -17.03 9.01 14.35
C ASP A 210 -18.48 8.63 14.02
N LYS A 211 -18.70 7.41 13.53
CA LYS A 211 -20.05 6.87 13.29
C LYS A 211 -20.87 6.80 14.57
N GLU A 212 -20.32 6.26 15.66
CA GLU A 212 -21.00 6.18 16.95
C GLU A 212 -21.35 7.57 17.50
N ALA A 213 -20.44 8.54 17.37
CA ALA A 213 -20.68 9.91 17.77
C ALA A 213 -21.82 10.57 16.98
N ILE A 214 -21.87 10.33 15.66
CA ILE A 214 -22.95 10.82 14.79
C ILE A 214 -24.28 10.17 15.17
N GLU A 215 -24.31 8.85 15.37
CA GLU A 215 -25.53 8.14 15.77
C GLU A 215 -26.06 8.64 17.12
N LYS A 216 -25.18 8.89 18.08
CA LYS A 216 -25.56 9.46 19.38
C LYS A 216 -26.12 10.87 19.25
N ALA A 217 -25.45 11.75 18.50
CA ALA A 217 -25.94 13.11 18.27
C ALA A 217 -27.30 13.12 17.53
N TYR A 218 -27.49 12.20 16.58
CA TYR A 218 -28.76 12.01 15.90
C TYR A 218 -29.88 11.58 16.86
N LEU A 219 -29.61 10.65 17.78
CA LEU A 219 -30.56 10.22 18.80
C LEU A 219 -30.92 11.35 19.77
N GLU A 220 -29.94 12.16 20.21
CA GLU A 220 -30.19 13.32 21.07
C GLU A 220 -31.08 14.35 20.38
N ILE A 221 -30.81 14.68 19.11
CA ILE A 221 -31.68 15.56 18.31
C ILE A 221 -33.08 14.99 18.18
N LYS A 222 -33.22 13.68 17.94
CA LYS A 222 -34.53 13.02 17.82
C LYS A 222 -35.32 13.10 19.13
N GLN A 223 -34.66 12.93 20.28
CA GLN A 223 -35.30 13.08 21.59
C GLN A 223 -35.73 14.54 21.85
N LEU A 224 -34.87 15.51 21.54
CA LEU A 224 -35.18 16.95 21.69
C LEU A 224 -36.32 17.40 20.77
N ARG A 225 -36.40 16.86 19.55
CA ARG A 225 -37.51 17.10 18.60
C ARG A 225 -38.83 16.47 19.04
N GLY A 226 -38.85 15.59 20.04
CA GLY A 226 -40.08 15.04 20.62
C GLY A 226 -40.77 15.96 21.62
N ILE A 227 -40.18 17.11 21.97
CA ILE A 227 -40.76 18.07 22.91
C ILE A 227 -41.68 19.02 22.14
N ILE A 228 -42.99 18.85 22.32
CA ILE A 228 -43.99 19.74 21.76
C ILE A 228 -44.22 20.91 22.73
N PRO A 229 -43.85 22.15 22.36
CA PRO A 229 -44.07 23.32 23.21
C PRO A 229 -45.56 23.65 23.29
N ILE A 230 -46.19 23.30 24.41
CA ILE A 230 -47.61 23.59 24.71
C ILE A 230 -47.71 24.79 25.65
N CYS A 231 -48.60 25.74 25.33
CA CYS A 231 -48.90 26.87 26.20
C CYS A 231 -49.53 26.35 27.49
N ALA A 232 -48.98 26.74 28.66
CA ALA A 232 -49.47 26.28 29.95
C ALA A 232 -50.93 26.68 30.22
N ASP A 233 -51.34 27.84 29.71
CA ASP A 233 -52.66 28.45 29.92
C ASP A 233 -53.70 27.92 28.91
N CYS A 234 -53.49 28.17 27.62
CA CYS A 234 -54.49 27.87 26.58
C CYS A 234 -54.27 26.56 25.81
N LYS A 235 -53.24 25.77 26.15
CA LYS A 235 -52.88 24.46 25.56
C LYS A 235 -52.57 24.43 24.05
N LYS A 236 -52.49 25.57 23.37
CA LYS A 236 -52.02 25.67 21.98
C LYS A 236 -50.57 25.19 21.83
N ILE A 237 -50.23 24.64 20.67
CA ILE A 237 -48.86 24.24 20.33
C ILE A 237 -48.16 25.38 19.58
N ARG A 238 -46.89 25.63 19.88
CA ARG A 238 -46.06 26.55 19.09
C ARG A 238 -45.40 25.80 17.92
N ASN A 239 -45.69 26.21 16.70
CA ASN A 239 -45.09 25.60 15.51
C ASN A 239 -43.67 26.11 15.21
N ASP A 240 -43.00 25.52 14.22
CA ASP A 240 -41.61 25.85 13.82
C ASP A 240 -41.44 27.30 13.33
N LYS A 241 -42.52 27.94 12.90
CA LYS A 241 -42.57 29.37 12.49
C LYS A 241 -42.80 30.31 13.68
N GLY A 242 -43.01 29.76 14.87
CA GLY A 242 -43.22 30.49 16.12
C GLY A 242 -44.66 30.91 16.41
N TYR A 243 -45.63 30.52 15.59
CA TYR A 243 -47.06 30.80 15.78
C TYR A 243 -47.72 29.76 16.69
N TRP A 244 -48.81 30.15 17.36
CA TRP A 244 -49.59 29.28 18.24
C TRP A 244 -50.84 28.77 17.54
N GLU A 245 -50.96 27.45 17.40
CA GLU A 245 -52.08 26.77 16.75
C GLU A 245 -52.72 25.72 17.66
N GLN A 246 -53.93 25.26 17.29
CA GLN A 246 -54.61 24.21 18.05
C GLN A 246 -53.88 22.88 17.92
N VAL A 247 -54.04 22.02 18.94
CA VAL A 247 -53.30 20.75 19.03
C VAL A 247 -53.65 19.83 17.85
N GLU A 248 -54.93 19.79 17.51
CA GLU A 248 -55.50 18.99 16.44
C GLU A 248 -54.93 19.41 15.09
N GLN A 249 -54.84 20.73 14.84
CA GLN A 249 -54.24 21.28 13.63
C GLN A 249 -52.76 20.90 13.51
N TYR A 250 -51.98 21.13 14.58
CA TYR A 250 -50.54 20.81 14.58
C TYR A 250 -50.28 19.32 14.32
N ILE A 251 -51.01 18.43 14.99
CA ILE A 251 -50.83 16.98 14.85
C ILE A 251 -51.29 16.51 13.46
N SER A 252 -52.39 17.04 12.93
CA SER A 252 -52.86 16.71 11.58
C SER A 252 -51.88 17.16 10.49
N ASP A 253 -51.22 18.32 10.68
CA ASP A 253 -50.26 18.86 9.70
C ASP A 253 -48.89 18.15 9.76
N HIS A 254 -48.52 17.58 10.91
CA HIS A 254 -47.20 16.98 11.14
C HIS A 254 -47.23 15.45 11.33
N SER A 255 -48.37 14.80 11.13
CA SER A 255 -48.51 13.34 11.21
C SER A 255 -49.58 12.81 10.25
N GLN A 256 -49.77 11.49 10.21
CA GLN A 256 -50.85 10.86 9.44
C GLN A 256 -52.14 10.65 10.26
N ALA A 257 -52.29 11.34 11.40
CA ALA A 257 -53.44 11.18 12.28
C ALA A 257 -54.65 11.99 11.81
N GLU A 258 -55.83 11.35 11.80
CA GLU A 258 -57.12 12.01 11.56
C GLU A 258 -57.93 12.11 12.87
N PHE A 259 -58.57 13.26 13.11
CA PHE A 259 -59.34 13.50 14.33
C PHE A 259 -60.84 13.28 14.11
N THR A 260 -61.47 12.55 15.03
CA THR A 260 -62.93 12.44 15.13
C THR A 260 -63.40 12.97 16.48
N HIS A 261 -64.62 13.50 16.53
CA HIS A 261 -65.19 14.07 17.74
C HIS A 261 -66.20 13.10 18.35
N SER A 262 -65.94 12.64 19.57
CA SER A 262 -66.86 11.82 20.36
C SER A 262 -67.01 12.42 21.77
N ILE A 263 -68.17 12.23 22.38
CA ILE A 263 -68.44 12.70 23.75
C ILE A 263 -68.20 11.52 24.70
N CYS A 264 -67.30 11.71 25.67
CA CYS A 264 -67.06 10.67 26.68
C CYS A 264 -68.25 10.59 27.67
N PRO A 265 -68.47 9.43 28.32
CA PRO A 265 -69.60 9.25 29.24
C PRO A 265 -69.70 10.29 30.37
N ASN A 266 -68.54 10.77 30.86
CA ASN A 266 -68.49 11.79 31.92
C ASN A 266 -68.99 13.16 31.44
N CYS A 267 -68.64 13.56 30.22
CA CYS A 267 -69.08 14.83 29.65
C CYS A 267 -70.56 14.79 29.28
N ALA A 268 -71.03 13.66 28.72
CA ALA A 268 -72.45 13.46 28.44
C ALA A 268 -73.30 13.60 29.71
N LYS A 269 -72.85 13.02 30.83
CA LYS A 269 -73.53 13.13 32.12
C LYS A 269 -73.60 14.57 32.64
N LYS A 270 -72.50 15.33 32.56
CA LYS A 270 -72.48 16.74 33.00
C LYS A 270 -73.41 17.64 32.17
N MET A 271 -73.57 17.38 30.88
CA MET A 271 -74.50 18.14 30.03
C MET A 271 -75.95 17.88 30.45
N LEU A 272 -76.27 16.64 30.83
CA LEU A 272 -77.59 16.28 31.35
C LEU A 272 -77.84 16.88 32.75
N ASP A 273 -76.81 16.98 33.59
CA ASP A 273 -76.91 17.54 34.95
C ASP A 273 -76.99 19.09 34.98
N GLN A 274 -76.80 19.79 33.85
CA GLN A 274 -76.87 21.26 33.73
C GLN A 274 -78.23 21.78 33.24
N GLU A 275 -79.16 20.89 32.87
CA GLU A 275 -80.51 21.24 32.38
C GLU A 275 -81.61 21.10 33.46
N THR A 276 -81.24 20.92 34.74
CA THR A 276 -82.16 20.86 35.90
C THR A 276 -81.84 21.94 36.93
#